data_AF-A0A6H0XW81-F1
#
_entry.id   AF-A0A6H0XW81-F1
#
_cell.length_a   1.000
_cell.length_b   1.000
_cell.length_c   1.000
_cell.angle_alpha   90.00
_cell.angle_beta   90.00
_cell.angle_gamma   90.00
#
_symmetry.space_group_name_H-M   'P 1'
#
loop_
_entity.id
_entity.type
_entity.pdbx_description
1 polymer ?
#
loop_
_entity_poly.entity_id
_entity_poly.type
_entity_poly.pdbx_seq_one_letter_code
_entity_poly.pdbx_strand_id
1 'polypeptide(L)'
;MAFIRSCLYALSAVPALTIATQSQDLQKRDSIIAASLRDTVSALQLGATNALTTVPVGIVDWLSGAGPHAIYGNINNYGTILISQTDALTTPSGDGVQWQGTSTDGSLRNFAGSSFILNDASASTPSTYNLILSSLENNGTMQLCGPVGSAINLWCNSADCYNGGLIVFEQVRGSANTASMYFRNEVQAAAPAAQNIINNGGVLMRSARVDFTQNILGTGCYMMSNSAVMFLQSGVGTNQNTAGTPALNGQSIYFVDGTAAMHIEQGVYSGISSTFGPRLYNFGAGNAIEFAQTITAVTYSAVTGLVTVNLGVSNTLNILVGAGYVPTGFIIGSHDGLSFDDSCLCDTPSGSV
;
A
#
# COMPACT_ATOMS: atom_id res chain seq x y z
N MET A 1 3.98 25.67 15.81
CA MET A 1 5.10 24.70 16.03
C MET A 1 4.54 23.29 16.32
N ALA A 2 3.65 22.75 15.47
CA ALA A 2 2.81 21.60 15.80
C ALA A 2 2.60 20.55 14.68
N PHE A 3 3.51 20.45 13.69
CA PHE A 3 3.31 19.58 12.52
C PHE A 3 4.42 18.53 12.27
N ILE A 4 5.37 18.36 13.20
CA ILE A 4 6.46 17.35 13.10
C ILE A 4 6.01 15.97 13.65
N ARG A 5 4.83 15.86 14.28
CA ARG A 5 4.46 14.68 15.07
C ARG A 5 3.96 13.48 14.27
N SER A 6 3.33 13.61 13.10
CA SER A 6 2.58 12.48 12.51
C SER A 6 3.45 11.30 12.05
N CYS A 7 4.50 11.50 11.24
CA CYS A 7 5.39 10.39 10.86
C CYS A 7 6.30 9.96 12.02
N LEU A 8 6.68 10.86 12.93
CA LEU A 8 7.50 10.49 14.10
C LEU A 8 6.70 9.65 15.11
N TYR A 9 5.39 9.86 15.26
CA TYR A 9 4.53 9.04 16.11
C TYR A 9 4.31 7.64 15.53
N ALA A 10 4.20 7.52 14.20
CA ALA A 10 4.17 6.22 13.54
C ALA A 10 5.49 5.44 13.78
N LEU A 11 6.63 6.12 13.83
CA LEU A 11 7.92 5.53 14.21
C LEU A 11 8.08 5.34 15.73
N SER A 12 7.51 6.18 16.60
CA SER A 12 7.68 6.08 18.06
C SER A 12 6.73 5.09 18.72
N ALA A 13 5.70 4.64 18.01
CA ALA A 13 4.89 3.48 18.39
C ALA A 13 5.54 2.15 17.97
N VAL A 14 6.60 2.20 17.17
CA VAL A 14 7.45 1.05 16.85
C VAL A 14 8.62 1.08 17.85
N PRO A 15 8.78 0.10 18.75
CA PRO A 15 10.01 0.02 19.53
C PRO A 15 11.18 0.03 18.55
N ALA A 16 12.20 0.83 18.82
CA ALA A 16 13.35 1.04 17.95
C ALA A 16 13.91 -0.28 17.42
N LEU A 17 13.43 -0.69 16.23
CA LEU A 17 14.04 -1.76 15.48
C LEU A 17 15.33 -1.15 14.95
N THR A 18 16.46 -1.61 15.46
CA THR A 18 17.72 -1.59 14.71
C THR A 18 17.45 -2.28 13.36
N ILE A 19 17.16 -1.49 12.33
CA ILE A 19 17.01 -1.93 10.94
C ILE A 19 18.42 -2.19 10.42
N ALA A 20 19.00 -3.30 10.87
CA ALA A 20 20.19 -3.89 10.31
C ALA A 20 19.75 -5.13 9.52
N THR A 21 19.75 -5.03 8.20
CA THR A 21 20.01 -6.14 7.26
C THR A 21 19.25 -7.48 7.45
N GLN A 22 18.11 -7.52 8.12
CA GLN A 22 17.15 -8.63 8.00
C GLN A 22 16.19 -8.33 6.84
N SER A 23 16.73 -8.39 5.64
CA SER A 23 16.01 -9.07 4.59
C SER A 23 16.20 -10.56 4.86
N GLN A 24 15.13 -11.34 4.72
CA GLN A 24 15.09 -12.82 4.68
C GLN A 24 14.78 -13.52 6.01
N ASP A 25 13.69 -14.31 5.92
CA ASP A 25 13.21 -15.33 6.84
C ASP A 25 12.48 -14.88 8.11
N LEU A 26 11.17 -14.58 7.94
CA LEU A 26 10.21 -15.08 8.92
C LEU A 26 10.28 -16.62 8.86
N GLN A 27 11.17 -17.19 9.67
CA GLN A 27 11.51 -18.60 9.66
C GLN A 27 10.26 -19.48 9.83
N LYS A 28 10.25 -20.59 9.10
CA LYS A 28 9.40 -21.77 9.33
C LYS A 28 9.22 -21.98 10.84
N ARG A 29 7.97 -21.95 11.34
CA ARG A 29 7.71 -22.24 12.75
C ARG A 29 7.89 -23.74 13.03
N ASP A 30 9.11 -24.15 13.32
CA ASP A 30 9.41 -25.49 13.81
C ASP A 30 8.92 -25.63 15.26
N SER A 31 7.67 -26.08 15.40
CA SER A 31 7.11 -26.84 16.54
C SER A 31 7.00 -26.18 17.93
N ILE A 32 5.76 -25.92 18.35
CA ILE A 32 5.07 -26.32 19.61
C ILE A 32 3.70 -25.62 19.58
N ILE A 33 2.61 -26.37 19.43
CA ILE A 33 1.24 -25.83 19.37
C ILE A 33 0.77 -25.58 20.82
N ALA A 34 0.86 -24.34 21.27
CA ALA A 34 0.26 -23.90 22.53
C ALA A 34 -1.27 -23.85 22.42
N ALA A 35 -1.99 -23.98 23.53
CA ALA A 35 -3.46 -23.95 23.62
C ALA A 35 -4.13 -22.65 23.12
N SER A 36 -3.34 -21.63 22.76
CA SER A 36 -3.76 -20.34 22.23
C SER A 36 -3.79 -20.27 20.69
N LEU A 37 -3.55 -21.39 20.00
CA LEU A 37 -3.57 -21.48 18.54
C LEU A 37 -4.77 -22.32 18.07
N ARG A 38 -5.55 -21.76 17.14
CA ARG A 38 -6.58 -22.50 16.40
C ARG A 38 -6.06 -22.73 14.99
N ASP A 39 -5.72 -23.98 14.72
CA ASP A 39 -5.26 -24.40 13.40
C ASP A 39 -6.47 -24.84 12.57
N THR A 40 -6.76 -24.11 11.48
CA THR A 40 -7.92 -24.37 10.61
C THR A 40 -7.54 -25.13 9.32
N VAL A 41 -6.47 -25.94 9.36
CA VAL A 41 -5.97 -26.74 8.21
C VAL A 41 -7.08 -27.51 7.49
N SER A 42 -8.06 -28.03 8.22
CA SER A 42 -9.11 -28.88 7.62
C SER A 42 -10.12 -28.11 6.77
N ALA A 43 -10.12 -26.77 6.79
CA ALA A 43 -11.10 -25.97 6.08
C ALA A 43 -10.50 -24.97 5.09
N LEU A 44 -9.22 -24.58 5.21
CA LEU A 44 -8.60 -23.48 4.44
C LEU A 44 -9.46 -22.19 4.45
N GLN A 45 -10.27 -22.05 5.50
CA GLN A 45 -11.37 -21.10 5.56
C GLN A 45 -11.43 -20.43 6.93
N LEU A 46 -11.73 -19.13 6.94
CA LEU A 46 -12.03 -18.37 8.15
C LEU A 46 -13.40 -17.73 8.04
N GLY A 47 -14.20 -17.93 9.08
CA GLY A 47 -15.53 -17.35 9.20
C GLY A 47 -16.59 -18.02 8.32
N ALA A 48 -17.75 -17.36 8.22
CA ALA A 48 -18.91 -17.86 7.52
C ALA A 48 -19.75 -16.71 6.97
N THR A 49 -20.35 -16.89 5.79
CA THR A 49 -21.18 -15.87 5.14
C THR A 49 -22.30 -15.38 6.05
N ASN A 50 -22.49 -14.07 6.08
CA ASN A 50 -23.46 -13.36 6.93
C ASN A 50 -23.32 -13.62 8.43
N ALA A 51 -22.14 -14.09 8.87
CA ALA A 51 -21.84 -14.31 10.28
C ALA A 51 -20.72 -13.38 10.75
N LEU A 52 -20.74 -13.06 12.04
CA LEU A 52 -19.62 -12.39 12.69
C LEU A 52 -18.69 -13.43 13.32
N THR A 53 -17.45 -13.46 12.88
CA THR A 53 -16.37 -14.20 13.53
C THR A 53 -15.56 -13.25 14.39
N THR A 54 -15.29 -13.65 15.64
CA THR A 54 -14.45 -12.87 16.55
C THR A 54 -13.21 -13.65 16.89
N VAL A 55 -12.04 -13.09 16.58
CA VAL A 55 -10.73 -13.61 17.00
C VAL A 55 -10.35 -12.94 18.32
N PRO A 56 -10.33 -13.66 19.45
CA PRO A 56 -10.07 -13.06 20.76
C PRO A 56 -8.63 -12.59 20.95
N VAL A 57 -8.43 -11.69 21.91
CA VAL A 57 -7.09 -11.28 22.35
C VAL A 57 -6.25 -12.49 22.76
N GLY A 58 -4.98 -12.51 22.33
CA GLY A 58 -4.04 -13.58 22.65
C GLY A 58 -4.26 -14.89 21.90
N ILE A 59 -5.28 -14.97 21.04
CA ILE A 59 -5.51 -16.11 20.15
C ILE A 59 -4.87 -15.86 18.79
N VAL A 60 -4.26 -16.90 18.24
CA VAL A 60 -3.82 -16.96 16.86
C VAL A 60 -4.75 -17.90 16.10
N ASP A 61 -5.57 -17.34 15.21
CA ASP A 61 -6.29 -18.12 14.20
C ASP A 61 -5.36 -18.26 13.00
N TRP A 62 -4.91 -19.48 12.76
CA TRP A 62 -3.94 -19.79 11.72
C TRP A 62 -4.57 -20.64 10.63
N LEU A 63 -4.65 -20.05 9.44
CA LEU A 63 -5.05 -20.72 8.22
C LEU A 63 -3.78 -21.20 7.54
N SER A 64 -3.46 -22.47 7.74
CA SER A 64 -2.31 -23.13 7.15
C SER A 64 -2.75 -24.26 6.22
N GLY A 65 -1.95 -24.58 5.21
CA GLY A 65 -2.22 -25.68 4.29
C GLY A 65 -1.98 -25.35 2.82
N ALA A 66 -1.96 -26.39 1.97
CA ALA A 66 -1.91 -26.23 0.52
C ALA A 66 -3.26 -25.79 -0.04
N GLY A 67 -3.22 -24.90 -1.02
CA GLY A 67 -4.40 -24.50 -1.79
C GLY A 67 -4.93 -23.11 -1.43
N PRO A 68 -5.98 -22.70 -2.15
CA PRO A 68 -6.56 -21.38 -1.98
C PRO A 68 -7.23 -21.25 -0.60
N HIS A 69 -6.98 -20.14 0.06
CA HIS A 69 -7.61 -19.79 1.32
C HIS A 69 -8.78 -18.84 1.08
N ALA A 70 -9.88 -19.05 1.80
CA ALA A 70 -11.04 -18.16 1.72
C ALA A 70 -11.41 -17.57 3.08
N ILE A 71 -11.80 -16.31 3.08
CA ILE A 71 -12.34 -15.63 4.26
C ILE A 71 -13.77 -15.23 3.93
N TYR A 72 -14.67 -15.55 4.85
CA TYR A 72 -16.10 -15.28 4.74
C TYR A 72 -16.61 -14.53 5.95
N GLY A 73 -17.72 -13.83 5.77
CA GLY A 73 -18.38 -13.16 6.87
C GLY A 73 -17.73 -11.85 7.26
N ASN A 74 -18.21 -11.31 8.37
CA ASN A 74 -17.60 -10.17 9.05
C ASN A 74 -16.60 -10.67 10.09
N ILE A 75 -15.46 -9.99 10.22
CA ILE A 75 -14.41 -10.36 11.17
C ILE A 75 -14.12 -9.21 12.14
N ASN A 76 -14.23 -9.50 13.43
CA ASN A 76 -13.64 -8.69 14.50
C ASN A 76 -12.35 -9.35 14.97
N ASN A 77 -11.20 -8.73 14.71
CA ASN A 77 -9.90 -9.26 15.09
C ASN A 77 -9.29 -8.48 16.25
N TYR A 78 -9.28 -9.09 17.43
CA TYR A 78 -8.56 -8.62 18.63
C TYR A 78 -7.25 -9.39 18.88
N GLY A 79 -7.00 -10.48 18.13
CA GLY A 79 -5.86 -11.37 18.30
C GLY A 79 -4.91 -11.32 17.11
N THR A 80 -4.55 -12.48 16.58
CA THR A 80 -3.78 -12.60 15.34
C THR A 80 -4.52 -13.51 14.37
N ILE A 81 -4.72 -13.03 13.15
CA ILE A 81 -5.06 -13.86 12.01
C ILE A 81 -3.78 -14.02 11.21
N LEU A 82 -3.34 -15.26 11.06
CA LEU A 82 -2.22 -15.62 10.20
C LEU A 82 -2.73 -16.51 9.08
N ILE A 83 -2.40 -16.17 7.85
CA ILE A 83 -2.66 -16.99 6.68
C ILE A 83 -1.32 -17.22 6.02
N SER A 84 -0.93 -18.49 5.94
CA SER A 84 0.34 -18.90 5.34
C SER A 84 0.20 -20.28 4.74
N GLN A 85 0.45 -20.37 3.44
CA GLN A 85 0.43 -21.61 2.68
C GLN A 85 1.72 -22.41 2.88
N THR A 86 2.77 -21.73 3.33
CA THR A 86 4.14 -22.23 3.20
C THR A 86 4.56 -23.16 4.33
N ASP A 87 4.00 -22.97 5.52
CA ASP A 87 4.44 -23.67 6.73
C ASP A 87 3.98 -25.13 6.82
N ALA A 88 2.96 -25.53 6.05
CA ALA A 88 2.46 -26.91 6.05
C ALA A 88 3.11 -27.82 4.98
N LEU A 89 3.92 -27.27 4.07
CA LEU A 89 4.36 -27.98 2.86
C LEU A 89 5.88 -28.07 2.75
N THR A 90 6.34 -29.19 2.22
CA THR A 90 7.76 -29.40 1.87
C THR A 90 8.18 -28.59 0.65
N THR A 91 7.24 -28.28 -0.24
CA THR A 91 7.44 -27.47 -1.46
C THR A 91 6.22 -26.55 -1.66
N PRO A 92 6.16 -25.39 -0.99
CA PRO A 92 4.98 -24.56 -1.04
C PRO A 92 4.87 -23.74 -2.33
N SER A 93 3.68 -23.77 -2.94
CA SER A 93 3.29 -22.90 -4.05
C SER A 93 2.64 -21.62 -3.53
N GLY A 94 2.62 -20.58 -4.37
CA GLY A 94 1.79 -19.40 -4.18
C GLY A 94 0.40 -19.62 -4.78
N ASP A 95 -0.57 -19.80 -3.91
CA ASP A 95 -2.00 -19.90 -4.15
C ASP A 95 -2.71 -18.59 -3.79
N GLY A 96 -4.02 -18.54 -4.04
CA GLY A 96 -4.84 -17.37 -3.79
C GLY A 96 -5.35 -17.27 -2.36
N VAL A 97 -5.40 -16.06 -1.80
CA VAL A 97 -6.26 -15.74 -0.65
C VAL A 97 -7.41 -14.88 -1.16
N GLN A 98 -8.64 -15.29 -0.88
CA GLN A 98 -9.83 -14.57 -1.34
C GLN A 98 -10.74 -14.18 -0.18
N TRP A 99 -11.16 -12.93 -0.19
CA TRP A 99 -12.26 -12.43 0.61
C TRP A 99 -13.13 -11.57 -0.29
N GLN A 100 -14.39 -11.98 -0.48
CA GLN A 100 -15.34 -11.25 -1.31
C GLN A 100 -16.50 -10.73 -0.45
N GLY A 101 -16.40 -9.46 -0.08
CA GLY A 101 -17.41 -8.72 0.65
C GLY A 101 -18.55 -8.27 -0.26
N THR A 102 -19.69 -8.02 0.37
CA THR A 102 -20.92 -7.46 -0.21
C THR A 102 -21.34 -6.26 0.63
N SER A 103 -22.46 -5.62 0.30
CA SER A 103 -22.94 -4.45 1.07
C SER A 103 -23.32 -4.76 2.52
N THR A 104 -23.55 -6.03 2.88
CA THR A 104 -23.93 -6.42 4.25
C THR A 104 -23.00 -7.44 4.88
N ASP A 105 -21.95 -7.87 4.19
CA ASP A 105 -21.07 -8.95 4.63
C ASP A 105 -19.64 -8.77 4.15
N GLY A 106 -18.64 -9.28 4.85
CA GLY A 106 -17.24 -9.15 4.44
C GLY A 106 -16.53 -7.89 4.95
N SER A 107 -16.92 -7.38 6.12
CA SER A 107 -16.19 -6.30 6.80
C SER A 107 -15.04 -6.83 7.66
N LEU A 108 -13.93 -6.10 7.69
CA LEU A 108 -12.81 -6.35 8.62
C LEU A 108 -12.70 -5.21 9.63
N ARG A 109 -12.77 -5.54 10.92
CA ARG A 109 -12.34 -4.66 12.02
C ARG A 109 -11.10 -5.24 12.68
N ASN A 110 -9.95 -4.66 12.42
CA ASN A 110 -8.65 -5.05 12.97
C ASN A 110 -8.27 -4.08 14.09
N PHE A 111 -8.48 -4.48 15.35
CA PHE A 111 -8.35 -3.59 16.51
C PHE A 111 -6.88 -3.25 16.84
N ALA A 112 -6.69 -2.20 17.64
CA ALA A 112 -5.36 -1.84 18.12
C ALA A 112 -4.69 -3.00 18.88
N GLY A 113 -3.42 -3.27 18.55
CA GLY A 113 -2.65 -4.39 19.10
C GLY A 113 -2.91 -5.74 18.45
N SER A 114 -3.86 -5.85 17.52
CA SER A 114 -4.10 -7.08 16.74
C SER A 114 -3.31 -7.10 15.44
N SER A 115 -3.18 -8.29 14.85
CA SER A 115 -2.44 -8.52 13.60
C SER A 115 -3.27 -9.32 12.60
N PHE A 116 -3.26 -8.89 11.34
CA PHE A 116 -3.77 -9.65 10.19
C PHE A 116 -2.61 -9.84 9.22
N ILE A 117 -2.17 -11.08 9.04
CA ILE A 117 -0.91 -11.39 8.36
C ILE A 117 -1.20 -12.38 7.24
N LEU A 118 -0.94 -11.97 6.00
CA LEU A 118 -0.77 -12.86 4.86
C LEU A 118 0.73 -13.01 4.62
N ASN A 119 1.25 -14.23 4.73
CA ASN A 119 2.67 -14.48 4.60
C ASN A 119 2.95 -15.74 3.78
N ASP A 120 3.18 -15.54 2.48
CA ASP A 120 3.68 -16.59 1.60
C ASP A 120 5.11 -16.30 1.12
N ALA A 121 5.89 -15.53 1.87
CA ALA A 121 7.26 -15.12 1.52
C ALA A 121 8.18 -16.24 1.00
N SER A 122 7.97 -17.47 1.47
CA SER A 122 8.75 -18.66 1.13
C SER A 122 8.15 -19.51 0.00
N ALA A 123 7.02 -19.10 -0.58
CA ALA A 123 6.40 -19.79 -1.71
C ALA A 123 7.30 -19.75 -2.96
N SER A 124 7.33 -20.86 -3.70
CA SER A 124 8.14 -20.97 -4.93
C SER A 124 7.52 -20.29 -6.16
N THR A 125 6.24 -19.92 -6.08
CA THR A 125 5.51 -19.21 -7.15
C THR A 125 4.80 -17.99 -6.58
N PRO A 126 4.50 -16.96 -7.41
CA PRO A 126 3.72 -15.80 -6.99
C PRO A 126 2.37 -16.15 -6.37
N SER A 127 2.00 -15.45 -5.30
CA SER A 127 0.68 -15.55 -4.66
C SER A 127 -0.26 -14.45 -5.15
N THR A 128 -1.57 -14.64 -5.01
CA THR A 128 -2.56 -13.60 -5.33
C THR A 128 -3.49 -13.37 -4.14
N TYR A 129 -3.45 -12.18 -3.57
CA TYR A 129 -4.33 -11.81 -2.46
C TYR A 129 -5.43 -10.88 -2.96
N ASN A 130 -6.66 -11.37 -2.98
CA ASN A 130 -7.85 -10.62 -3.35
C ASN A 130 -8.71 -10.38 -2.12
N LEU A 131 -8.43 -9.30 -1.39
CA LEU A 131 -9.16 -8.85 -0.22
C LEU A 131 -10.14 -7.76 -0.65
N ILE A 132 -11.28 -8.16 -1.19
CA ILE A 132 -12.36 -7.24 -1.57
C ILE A 132 -13.28 -7.13 -0.37
N LEU A 133 -13.13 -6.08 0.43
CA LEU A 133 -13.85 -5.90 1.67
C LEU A 133 -15.08 -5.03 1.47
N SER A 134 -16.15 -5.32 2.22
CA SER A 134 -17.30 -4.42 2.35
C SER A 134 -16.88 -3.09 2.94
N SER A 135 -16.13 -3.15 4.04
CA SER A 135 -15.50 -2.05 4.75
C SER A 135 -14.27 -2.54 5.49
N LEU A 136 -13.38 -1.62 5.81
CA LEU A 136 -12.18 -1.84 6.61
C LEU A 136 -12.13 -0.83 7.75
N GLU A 137 -11.88 -1.31 8.96
CA GLU A 137 -11.46 -0.50 10.08
C GLU A 137 -10.16 -1.09 10.65
N ASN A 138 -9.02 -0.60 10.18
CA ASN A 138 -7.72 -1.05 10.65
C ASN A 138 -7.11 -0.07 11.66
N ASN A 139 -7.05 -0.48 12.92
CA ASN A 139 -6.30 0.19 13.99
C ASN A 139 -5.10 -0.64 14.48
N GLY A 140 -4.97 -1.89 14.02
CA GLY A 140 -3.85 -2.80 14.28
C GLY A 140 -2.82 -2.82 13.17
N THR A 141 -2.18 -3.98 12.96
CA THR A 141 -1.25 -4.20 11.85
C THR A 141 -1.86 -5.14 10.82
N MET A 142 -1.82 -4.76 9.56
CA MET A 142 -2.04 -5.63 8.41
C MET A 142 -0.71 -5.80 7.67
N GLN A 143 -0.22 -7.03 7.54
CA GLN A 143 0.98 -7.33 6.76
C GLN A 143 0.61 -8.24 5.60
N LEU A 144 0.83 -7.76 4.38
CA LEU A 144 0.48 -8.44 3.14
C LEU A 144 1.78 -8.71 2.39
N CYS A 145 2.30 -9.93 2.54
CA CYS A 145 3.65 -10.30 2.12
C CYS A 145 3.64 -11.54 1.23
N GLY A 146 4.20 -11.42 0.02
CA GLY A 146 4.36 -12.54 -0.91
C GLY A 146 5.75 -12.58 -1.56
N PRO A 147 6.08 -13.61 -2.34
CA PRO A 147 7.30 -13.62 -3.15
C PRO A 147 7.20 -12.63 -4.32
N VAL A 148 8.32 -12.39 -5.00
CA VAL A 148 8.39 -11.56 -6.23
C VAL A 148 7.27 -11.93 -7.21
N GLY A 149 6.58 -10.91 -7.73
CA GLY A 149 5.48 -11.08 -8.68
C GLY A 149 4.12 -11.38 -8.03
N SER A 150 4.02 -11.42 -6.70
CA SER A 150 2.73 -11.57 -6.03
C SER A 150 1.87 -10.32 -6.17
N ALA A 151 0.60 -10.50 -6.51
CA ALA A 151 -0.37 -9.42 -6.62
C ALA A 151 -1.19 -9.30 -5.34
N ILE A 152 -1.39 -8.06 -4.87
CA ILE A 152 -2.16 -7.78 -3.65
C ILE A 152 -3.22 -6.73 -3.95
N ASN A 153 -4.48 -7.14 -3.87
CA ASN A 153 -5.65 -6.33 -4.09
C ASN A 153 -6.37 -6.13 -2.76
N LEU A 154 -6.15 -4.99 -2.10
CA LEU A 154 -6.93 -4.57 -0.93
C LEU A 154 -7.97 -3.55 -1.39
N TRP A 155 -9.21 -4.01 -1.56
CA TRP A 155 -10.29 -3.19 -2.07
C TRP A 155 -11.39 -2.96 -1.04
N CYS A 156 -12.08 -1.87 -1.24
CA CYS A 156 -13.26 -1.48 -0.48
C CYS A 156 -14.42 -1.33 -1.46
N ASN A 157 -15.52 -2.05 -1.26
CA ASN A 157 -16.56 -2.11 -2.30
C ASN A 157 -17.93 -1.56 -1.93
N SER A 158 -18.22 -1.35 -0.64
CA SER A 158 -19.58 -1.02 -0.21
C SER A 158 -19.67 0.13 0.79
N ALA A 159 -18.68 0.30 1.67
CA ALA A 159 -18.67 1.32 2.69
C ALA A 159 -17.24 1.80 2.99
N ASP A 160 -17.12 2.98 3.59
CA ASP A 160 -15.83 3.63 3.81
C ASP A 160 -14.79 2.71 4.46
N CYS A 161 -13.55 2.89 4.03
CA CYS A 161 -12.40 2.18 4.57
C CYS A 161 -11.49 3.13 5.34
N TYR A 162 -11.17 2.73 6.56
CA TYR A 162 -10.36 3.49 7.49
C TYR A 162 -9.10 2.73 7.87
N ASN A 163 -7.95 3.37 7.69
CA ASN A 163 -6.68 2.94 8.26
C ASN A 163 -6.20 3.95 9.30
N GLY A 164 -6.29 3.61 10.57
CA GLY A 164 -5.63 4.27 11.70
C GLY A 164 -4.38 3.53 12.22
N GLY A 165 -4.16 2.30 11.76
CA GLY A 165 -3.04 1.43 12.15
C GLY A 165 -1.92 1.41 11.12
N LEU A 166 -1.31 0.24 10.92
CA LEU A 166 -0.27 0.01 9.92
C LEU A 166 -0.78 -0.97 8.85
N ILE A 167 -0.60 -0.64 7.58
CA ILE A 167 -0.72 -1.57 6.45
C ILE A 167 0.66 -1.73 5.82
N VAL A 168 1.11 -2.95 5.60
CA VAL A 168 2.40 -3.27 4.97
C VAL A 168 2.16 -4.04 3.68
N PHE A 169 2.69 -3.50 2.59
CA PHE A 169 2.80 -4.16 1.28
C PHE A 169 4.26 -4.56 1.08
N GLU A 170 4.52 -5.86 0.96
CA GLU A 170 5.89 -6.40 0.89
C GLU A 170 6.02 -7.52 -0.15
N GLN A 171 7.12 -7.48 -0.92
CA GLN A 171 7.59 -8.64 -1.68
C GLN A 171 8.95 -9.09 -1.16
N VAL A 172 9.10 -10.39 -0.93
CA VAL A 172 10.38 -10.94 -0.47
C VAL A 172 11.23 -11.28 -1.68
N ARG A 173 12.41 -10.65 -1.75
CA ARG A 173 13.46 -10.72 -2.80
C ARG A 173 13.30 -9.64 -3.88
N GLY A 174 14.42 -9.03 -4.25
CA GLY A 174 14.47 -7.76 -4.96
C GLY A 174 14.00 -7.83 -6.41
N SER A 175 12.82 -7.27 -6.66
CA SER A 175 12.37 -6.68 -7.92
C SER A 175 10.91 -6.27 -7.71
N ALA A 176 10.64 -4.98 -7.50
CA ALA A 176 9.30 -4.41 -7.40
C ALA A 176 8.52 -4.44 -8.75
N ASN A 177 8.99 -5.20 -9.74
CA ASN A 177 8.86 -4.78 -11.13
C ASN A 177 7.77 -5.51 -11.93
N THR A 178 7.04 -6.49 -11.36
CA THR A 178 6.12 -7.31 -12.17
C THR A 178 4.67 -7.36 -11.71
N ALA A 179 4.35 -7.15 -10.44
CA ALA A 179 2.97 -7.18 -9.96
C ALA A 179 2.62 -5.95 -9.13
N SER A 180 1.62 -5.21 -9.58
CA SER A 180 1.07 -4.07 -8.87
C SER A 180 0.26 -4.52 -7.66
N MET A 181 0.39 -3.77 -6.57
CA MET A 181 -0.44 -3.88 -5.38
C MET A 181 -1.35 -2.66 -5.28
N TYR A 182 -2.55 -2.83 -4.74
CA TYR A 182 -3.56 -1.77 -4.70
C TYR A 182 -4.16 -1.61 -3.32
N PHE A 183 -4.38 -0.35 -2.93
CA PHE A 183 -5.33 0.04 -1.89
C PHE A 183 -6.32 1.05 -2.48
N ARG A 184 -7.52 0.59 -2.84
CA ARG A 184 -8.49 1.37 -3.63
C ARG A 184 -9.93 0.98 -3.36
N ASN A 185 -10.88 1.79 -3.77
CA ASN A 185 -12.26 1.36 -3.87
C ASN A 185 -12.44 0.49 -5.12
N GLU A 186 -13.39 -0.44 -5.09
CA GLU A 186 -13.78 -1.20 -6.27
C GLU A 186 -14.32 -0.27 -7.36
N VAL A 187 -15.19 0.67 -6.97
CA VAL A 187 -15.72 1.72 -7.84
C VAL A 187 -14.95 3.02 -7.62
N GLN A 188 -14.23 3.44 -8.66
CA GLN A 188 -13.49 4.70 -8.69
C GLN A 188 -14.31 5.73 -9.47
N ALA A 189 -14.75 6.78 -8.79
CA ALA A 189 -15.59 7.81 -9.37
C ALA A 189 -15.06 9.19 -8.96
N ALA A 190 -15.30 10.19 -9.81
CA ALA A 190 -15.06 11.58 -9.45
C ALA A 190 -15.96 11.99 -8.27
N ALA A 191 -15.54 13.02 -7.52
CA ALA A 191 -16.31 13.51 -6.38
C ALA A 191 -17.69 14.08 -6.79
N PRO A 192 -18.76 13.92 -5.97
CA PRO A 192 -18.77 13.28 -4.66
C PRO A 192 -18.75 11.76 -4.76
N ALA A 193 -17.81 11.12 -4.04
CA ALA A 193 -17.70 9.68 -4.05
C ALA A 193 -18.73 9.04 -3.12
N ALA A 194 -19.31 7.90 -3.54
CA ALA A 194 -20.19 7.09 -2.70
C ALA A 194 -19.45 6.45 -1.51
N GLN A 195 -18.12 6.37 -1.59
CA GLN A 195 -17.26 5.69 -0.65
C GLN A 195 -15.87 6.33 -0.66
N ASN A 196 -15.26 6.44 0.52
CA ASN A 196 -13.94 7.02 0.72
C ASN A 196 -12.96 6.00 1.31
N ILE A 197 -11.68 6.21 0.99
CA ILE A 197 -10.58 5.64 1.74
C ILE A 197 -9.96 6.76 2.56
N ILE A 198 -9.80 6.51 3.85
CA ILE A 198 -9.22 7.45 4.82
C ILE A 198 -8.00 6.77 5.44
N ASN A 199 -6.83 7.34 5.18
CA ASN A 199 -5.57 6.95 5.81
C ASN A 199 -5.15 7.99 6.84
N ASN A 200 -5.24 7.64 8.12
CA ASN A 200 -4.70 8.37 9.27
C ASN A 200 -3.56 7.63 9.98
N GLY A 201 -3.25 6.41 9.53
CA GLY A 201 -2.17 5.58 10.02
C GLY A 201 -0.94 5.57 9.11
N GLY A 202 -0.23 4.45 9.12
CA GLY A 202 0.91 4.18 8.26
C GLY A 202 0.58 3.22 7.11
N VAL A 203 1.15 3.48 5.94
CA VAL A 203 1.22 2.51 4.83
C VAL A 203 2.69 2.33 4.46
N LEU A 204 3.24 1.15 4.74
CA LEU A 204 4.63 0.81 4.45
C LEU A 204 4.71 -0.05 3.18
N MET A 205 5.59 0.33 2.26
CA MET A 205 5.89 -0.37 1.02
C MET A 205 7.34 -0.84 1.08
N ARG A 206 7.59 -2.14 0.89
CA ARG A 206 8.96 -2.71 0.88
C ARG A 206 9.13 -3.63 -0.32
N SER A 207 10.10 -3.31 -1.18
CA SER A 207 10.36 -4.10 -2.40
C SER A 207 9.11 -4.36 -3.24
N ALA A 208 8.13 -3.45 -3.16
CA ALA A 208 6.83 -3.61 -3.78
C ALA A 208 6.51 -2.36 -4.59
N ARG A 209 5.82 -2.57 -5.72
CA ARG A 209 5.14 -1.50 -6.44
C ARG A 209 3.69 -1.43 -5.95
N VAL A 210 3.31 -0.29 -5.40
CA VAL A 210 1.93 -0.01 -4.98
C VAL A 210 1.35 1.08 -5.85
N ASP A 211 0.31 0.73 -6.59
CA ASP A 211 -0.40 1.60 -7.50
C ASP A 211 -1.58 2.25 -6.79
N PHE A 212 -1.57 3.58 -6.78
CA PHE A 212 -2.68 4.40 -6.33
C PHE A 212 -3.42 4.91 -7.56
N THR A 213 -4.73 4.64 -7.62
CA THR A 213 -5.59 4.96 -8.76
C THR A 213 -6.71 5.93 -8.39
N GLN A 214 -6.77 6.33 -7.12
CA GLN A 214 -7.71 7.30 -6.58
C GLN A 214 -7.07 8.12 -5.47
N ASN A 215 -7.69 9.25 -5.16
CA ASN A 215 -7.29 10.04 -4.01
C ASN A 215 -7.63 9.30 -2.70
N ILE A 216 -6.75 9.46 -1.71
CA ILE A 216 -6.91 8.93 -0.37
C ILE A 216 -6.90 10.10 0.62
N LEU A 217 -7.96 10.18 1.42
CA LEU A 217 -8.18 11.25 2.37
C LEU A 217 -7.44 10.98 3.69
N GLY A 218 -7.30 12.00 4.53
CA GLY A 218 -6.76 11.86 5.89
C GLY A 218 -5.40 12.53 6.08
N THR A 219 -4.67 12.07 7.09
CA THR A 219 -3.43 12.70 7.59
C THR A 219 -2.30 11.72 7.87
N GLY A 220 -2.38 10.53 7.29
CA GLY A 220 -1.43 9.45 7.48
C GLY A 220 -0.07 9.66 6.80
N CYS A 221 0.75 8.62 6.90
CA CYS A 221 2.13 8.61 6.40
C CYS A 221 2.34 7.37 5.51
N TYR A 222 2.81 7.59 4.29
CA TYR A 222 3.32 6.54 3.41
C TYR A 222 4.82 6.40 3.63
N MET A 223 5.31 5.17 3.75
CA MET A 223 6.72 4.86 3.97
C MET A 223 7.19 3.95 2.86
N MET A 224 8.33 4.27 2.25
CA MET A 224 8.89 3.48 1.15
C MET A 224 10.31 3.04 1.49
N SER A 225 10.61 1.76 1.31
CA SER A 225 11.90 1.15 1.64
C SER A 225 12.26 0.05 0.64
N ASN A 226 13.55 -0.28 0.56
CA ASN A 226 14.07 -1.48 -0.10
C ASN A 226 13.59 -1.61 -1.55
N SER A 227 13.83 -0.59 -2.36
CA SER A 227 13.41 -0.51 -3.76
C SER A 227 11.90 -0.56 -3.99
N ALA A 228 11.11 -0.09 -3.02
CA ALA A 228 9.67 0.11 -3.23
C ALA A 228 9.39 1.25 -4.21
N VAL A 229 8.28 1.11 -4.93
CA VAL A 229 7.75 2.11 -5.86
C VAL A 229 6.35 2.51 -5.44
N MET A 230 6.14 3.79 -5.12
CA MET A 230 4.80 4.37 -5.00
C MET A 230 4.40 4.93 -6.36
N PHE A 231 3.42 4.31 -7.01
CA PHE A 231 3.00 4.68 -8.36
C PHE A 231 1.66 5.43 -8.31
N LEU A 232 1.70 6.72 -8.60
CA LEU A 232 0.52 7.58 -8.58
C LEU A 232 -0.04 7.74 -10.00
N GLN A 233 -1.11 7.00 -10.28
CA GLN A 233 -1.80 7.09 -11.56
C GLN A 233 -2.65 8.36 -11.65
N SER A 234 -3.04 8.72 -12.87
CA SER A 234 -3.83 9.91 -13.19
C SER A 234 -5.12 10.02 -12.36
N GLY A 235 -5.73 8.86 -12.03
CA GLY A 235 -6.91 8.77 -11.18
C GLY A 235 -6.71 9.31 -9.76
N VAL A 236 -5.49 9.40 -9.23
CA VAL A 236 -5.24 10.03 -7.91
C VAL A 236 -5.59 11.52 -7.93
N GLY A 237 -5.42 12.17 -9.08
CA GLY A 237 -5.86 13.54 -9.27
C GLY A 237 -7.38 13.65 -9.39
N THR A 238 -8.07 12.73 -10.04
CA THR A 238 -9.47 12.91 -10.46
C THR A 238 -10.49 12.12 -9.65
N ASN A 239 -10.20 10.87 -9.31
CA ASN A 239 -11.09 9.96 -8.60
C ASN A 239 -11.04 10.24 -7.11
N GLN A 240 -12.20 10.32 -6.44
CA GLN A 240 -12.32 10.66 -5.02
C GLN A 240 -11.61 11.99 -4.64
N ASN A 241 -11.36 12.87 -5.61
CA ASN A 241 -10.76 14.17 -5.39
C ASN A 241 -11.76 15.27 -5.72
N THR A 242 -11.88 16.26 -4.85
CA THR A 242 -12.70 17.43 -5.13
C THR A 242 -11.96 18.32 -6.13
N ALA A 243 -12.67 18.89 -7.10
CA ALA A 243 -12.04 19.81 -8.04
C ALA A 243 -11.30 20.94 -7.30
N GLY A 244 -10.04 21.18 -7.66
CA GLY A 244 -9.20 22.22 -7.06
C GLY A 244 -8.37 21.80 -5.83
N THR A 245 -8.55 20.57 -5.28
CA THR A 245 -7.74 20.13 -4.12
C THR A 245 -6.50 19.35 -4.52
N PRO A 246 -5.33 19.59 -3.88
CA PRO A 246 -4.13 18.78 -4.11
C PRO A 246 -4.38 17.28 -4.00
N ALA A 247 -3.78 16.49 -4.90
CA ALA A 247 -3.75 15.04 -4.76
C ALA A 247 -3.12 14.65 -3.42
N LEU A 248 -3.71 13.68 -2.70
CA LEU A 248 -3.29 13.20 -1.38
C LEU A 248 -3.11 14.31 -0.33
N ASN A 249 -4.00 15.31 -0.36
CA ASN A 249 -3.92 16.46 0.54
C ASN A 249 -3.92 16.05 2.02
N GLY A 250 -2.98 16.61 2.80
CA GLY A 250 -2.83 16.35 4.24
C GLY A 250 -1.97 15.13 4.59
N GLN A 251 -1.62 14.29 3.62
CA GLN A 251 -0.77 13.11 3.81
C GLN A 251 0.72 13.49 3.92
N SER A 252 1.54 12.48 4.20
CA SER A 252 3.00 12.61 4.20
C SER A 252 3.65 11.38 3.57
N ILE A 253 4.83 11.55 3.00
CA ILE A 253 5.61 10.47 2.38
C ILE A 253 7.02 10.50 2.96
N TYR A 254 7.48 9.36 3.47
CA TYR A 254 8.77 9.18 4.10
C TYR A 254 9.59 8.14 3.33
N PHE A 255 10.75 8.56 2.83
CA PHE A 255 11.73 7.66 2.22
C PHE A 255 12.57 7.04 3.33
N VAL A 256 12.39 5.75 3.62
CA VAL A 256 13.04 5.07 4.75
C VAL A 256 14.53 4.91 4.53
N ASP A 257 14.91 4.63 3.29
CA ASP A 257 16.29 4.46 2.83
C ASP A 257 16.51 5.21 1.51
N GLY A 258 17.68 5.03 0.89
CA GLY A 258 18.07 5.69 -0.36
C GLY A 258 17.80 4.84 -1.60
N THR A 259 16.75 4.01 -1.63
CA THR A 259 16.50 3.09 -2.75
C THR A 259 15.09 3.18 -3.33
N ALA A 260 14.21 3.99 -2.75
CA ALA A 260 12.81 4.05 -3.14
C ALA A 260 12.55 5.06 -4.26
N ALA A 261 11.51 4.80 -5.04
CA ALA A 261 11.06 5.68 -6.10
C ALA A 261 9.57 6.03 -5.95
N MET A 262 9.21 7.24 -6.36
CA MET A 262 7.82 7.66 -6.53
C MET A 262 7.59 8.01 -7.99
N HIS A 263 6.62 7.40 -8.64
CA HIS A 263 6.19 7.73 -10.00
C HIS A 263 4.92 8.56 -9.97
N ILE A 264 4.85 9.63 -10.76
CA ILE A 264 3.71 10.55 -10.82
C ILE A 264 3.25 10.75 -12.26
N GLU A 265 2.04 10.27 -12.57
CA GLU A 265 1.39 10.51 -13.85
C GLU A 265 0.83 11.92 -14.00
N GLN A 266 0.61 12.34 -15.25
CA GLN A 266 0.14 13.68 -15.58
C GLN A 266 -1.15 14.08 -14.86
N GLY A 267 -2.15 13.19 -14.79
CA GLY A 267 -3.43 13.51 -14.16
C GLY A 267 -3.35 13.91 -12.69
N VAL A 268 -2.26 13.55 -11.98
CA VAL A 268 -2.05 13.90 -10.58
C VAL A 268 -1.78 15.40 -10.40
N TYR A 269 -1.16 16.05 -11.39
CA TYR A 269 -0.75 17.46 -11.32
C TYR A 269 -1.35 18.35 -12.42
N SER A 270 -1.95 17.78 -13.47
CA SER A 270 -2.62 18.57 -14.51
C SER A 270 -4.05 18.92 -14.09
N GLY A 271 -4.33 20.20 -13.85
CA GLY A 271 -5.70 20.73 -13.82
C GLY A 271 -6.37 20.90 -12.45
N ILE A 272 -5.66 20.69 -11.33
CA ILE A 272 -6.30 20.67 -10.01
C ILE A 272 -5.57 21.56 -9.00
N SER A 273 -4.24 21.41 -8.89
CA SER A 273 -3.40 22.31 -8.11
C SER A 273 -1.95 22.17 -8.61
N SER A 274 -1.22 23.29 -8.69
CA SER A 274 0.23 23.24 -8.92
C SER A 274 1.00 22.80 -7.68
N THR A 275 0.33 22.41 -6.59
CA THR A 275 0.94 21.95 -5.34
C THR A 275 0.55 20.51 -5.09
N PHE A 276 1.55 19.67 -4.85
CA PHE A 276 1.37 18.29 -4.40
C PHE A 276 0.95 18.28 -2.93
N GLY A 277 -0.08 17.51 -2.58
CA GLY A 277 -0.65 17.51 -1.25
C GLY A 277 0.31 16.99 -0.17
N PRO A 278 1.02 15.88 -0.40
CA PRO A 278 1.93 15.34 0.59
C PRO A 278 3.16 16.18 0.84
N ARG A 279 3.58 16.21 2.10
CA ARG A 279 4.95 16.61 2.46
C ARG A 279 5.89 15.41 2.35
N LEU A 280 7.01 15.60 1.68
CA LEU A 280 8.07 14.60 1.60
C LEU A 280 9.07 14.77 2.75
N TYR A 281 9.55 13.64 3.25
CA TYR A 281 10.55 13.55 4.31
C TYR A 281 11.65 12.55 3.92
N ASN A 282 12.88 12.89 4.32
CA ASN A 282 14.08 12.07 4.08
C ASN A 282 14.34 11.74 2.59
N PHE A 283 13.77 12.53 1.68
CA PHE A 283 14.12 12.47 0.28
C PHE A 283 15.57 12.96 0.10
N GLY A 284 16.40 12.18 -0.60
CA GLY A 284 17.84 12.37 -0.63
C GLY A 284 18.52 11.43 -1.63
N ALA A 285 19.84 11.31 -1.53
CA ALA A 285 20.64 10.52 -2.47
C ALA A 285 20.13 9.08 -2.61
N GLY A 286 20.03 8.63 -3.86
CA GLY A 286 19.57 7.28 -4.24
C GLY A 286 18.04 7.13 -4.37
N ASN A 287 17.26 8.05 -3.80
CA ASN A 287 15.82 8.10 -4.03
C ASN A 287 15.48 8.80 -5.34
N ALA A 288 14.34 8.44 -5.95
CA ALA A 288 13.88 9.03 -7.20
C ALA A 288 12.43 9.55 -7.11
N ILE A 289 12.16 10.62 -7.88
CA ILE A 289 10.80 11.03 -8.24
C ILE A 289 10.74 11.08 -9.76
N GLU A 290 9.86 10.28 -10.33
CA GLU A 290 9.66 10.12 -11.76
C GLU A 290 8.36 10.78 -12.18
N PHE A 291 8.35 11.30 -13.40
CA PHE A 291 7.20 11.98 -13.99
C PHE A 291 6.92 11.40 -15.37
N ALA A 292 5.65 11.26 -15.72
CA ALA A 292 5.24 10.87 -17.07
C ALA A 292 5.63 11.91 -18.15
N GLN A 293 5.96 13.14 -17.74
CA GLN A 293 6.40 14.21 -18.64
C GLN A 293 7.87 14.56 -18.43
N THR A 294 8.51 15.05 -19.49
CA THR A 294 9.89 15.54 -19.44
C THR A 294 10.03 16.70 -18.43
N ILE A 295 11.00 16.56 -17.53
CA ILE A 295 11.42 17.63 -16.61
C ILE A 295 12.23 18.65 -17.38
N THR A 296 11.75 19.90 -17.43
CA THR A 296 12.45 21.00 -18.12
C THR A 296 13.29 21.85 -17.18
N ALA A 297 12.89 21.96 -15.91
CA ALA A 297 13.66 22.64 -14.88
C ALA A 297 13.23 22.19 -13.48
N VAL A 298 14.16 22.23 -12.53
CA VAL A 298 13.90 22.03 -11.10
C VAL A 298 14.49 23.21 -10.33
N THR A 299 13.70 23.82 -9.44
CA THR A 299 14.18 24.86 -8.53
C THR A 299 13.82 24.51 -7.10
N TYR A 300 14.56 25.09 -6.15
CA TYR A 300 14.30 24.95 -4.73
C TYR A 300 14.32 26.31 -4.05
N SER A 301 13.36 26.54 -3.17
CA SER A 301 13.31 27.70 -2.30
C SER A 301 13.54 27.27 -0.84
N ALA A 302 14.67 27.68 -0.28
CA ALA A 302 14.96 27.43 1.14
C ALA A 302 14.00 28.17 2.09
N VAL A 303 13.37 29.26 1.62
CA VAL A 303 12.42 30.07 2.39
C VAL A 303 11.09 29.34 2.55
N THR A 304 10.58 28.76 1.47
CA THR A 304 9.28 28.05 1.48
C THR A 304 9.44 26.54 1.72
N GLY A 305 10.64 26.00 1.54
CA GLY A 305 10.91 24.56 1.59
C GLY A 305 10.31 23.80 0.40
N LEU A 306 9.99 24.48 -0.70
CA LEU A 306 9.37 23.90 -1.89
C LEU A 306 10.44 23.54 -2.94
N VAL A 307 10.30 22.35 -3.50
CA VAL A 307 10.89 21.97 -4.78
C VAL A 307 9.84 22.22 -5.86
N THR A 308 10.17 23.03 -6.87
CA THR A 308 9.30 23.31 -8.01
C THR A 308 9.85 22.57 -9.22
N VAL A 309 9.05 21.65 -9.76
CA VAL A 309 9.37 20.86 -10.95
C VAL A 309 8.56 21.42 -12.12
N ASN A 310 9.25 21.89 -13.16
CA ASN A 310 8.62 22.29 -14.42
C ASN A 310 8.61 21.10 -15.38
N LEU A 311 7.44 20.81 -15.93
CA LEU A 311 7.12 19.61 -16.68
C LEU A 311 6.52 20.01 -18.04
N GLY A 312 7.14 19.56 -19.13
CA GLY A 312 6.73 19.93 -20.48
C GLY A 312 6.65 21.45 -20.70
N VAL A 313 5.66 21.89 -21.50
CA VAL A 313 5.50 23.30 -21.91
C VAL A 313 4.65 24.15 -20.95
N SER A 314 3.87 23.55 -20.04
CA SER A 314 2.89 24.32 -19.24
C SER A 314 2.58 23.77 -17.86
N ASN A 315 3.15 22.64 -17.44
CA ASN A 315 2.84 22.04 -16.15
C ASN A 315 3.93 22.36 -15.13
N THR A 316 3.50 22.64 -13.91
CA THR A 316 4.40 22.88 -12.78
C THR A 316 3.85 22.15 -11.56
N LEU A 317 4.72 21.42 -10.87
CA LEU A 317 4.40 20.78 -9.59
C LEU A 317 5.32 21.31 -8.49
N ASN A 318 4.72 21.84 -7.43
CA ASN A 318 5.38 22.27 -6.21
C ASN A 318 5.25 21.16 -5.16
N ILE A 319 6.39 20.72 -4.63
CA ILE A 319 6.51 19.63 -3.68
C ILE A 319 7.13 20.18 -2.40
N LEU A 320 6.46 19.99 -1.27
CA LEU A 320 6.98 20.41 0.03
C LEU A 320 7.98 19.37 0.56
N VAL A 321 9.26 19.73 0.61
CA VAL A 321 10.34 18.90 1.18
C VAL A 321 10.90 19.48 2.49
N GLY A 322 10.66 20.77 2.74
CA GLY A 322 11.13 21.49 3.92
C GLY A 322 12.44 22.25 3.73
N ALA A 323 12.86 22.96 4.77
CA ALA A 323 14.11 23.70 4.80
C ALA A 323 15.32 22.77 4.96
N GLY A 324 16.48 23.18 4.43
CA GLY A 324 17.75 22.44 4.56
C GLY A 324 18.01 21.41 3.46
N TYR A 325 17.16 21.33 2.44
CA TYR A 325 17.43 20.51 1.26
C TYR A 325 18.55 21.15 0.43
N VAL A 326 19.48 20.33 -0.09
CA VAL A 326 20.64 20.78 -0.89
C VAL A 326 20.34 20.58 -2.38
N PRO A 327 20.02 21.65 -3.15
CA PRO A 327 19.51 21.51 -4.52
C PRO A 327 20.53 20.92 -5.50
N THR A 328 21.82 21.10 -5.24
CA THR A 328 22.91 20.54 -6.06
C THR A 328 22.99 19.02 -5.97
N GLY A 329 22.25 18.38 -5.06
CA GLY A 329 22.10 16.93 -5.00
C GLY A 329 21.10 16.37 -6.02
N PHE A 330 20.34 17.22 -6.70
CA PHE A 330 19.44 16.79 -7.78
C PHE A 330 20.18 16.61 -9.09
N ILE A 331 20.00 15.43 -9.67
CA ILE A 331 20.40 15.14 -11.04
C ILE A 331 19.12 14.87 -11.83
N ILE A 332 18.89 15.64 -12.89
CA ILE A 332 17.86 15.33 -13.87
C ILE A 332 18.48 14.29 -14.82
N GLY A 333 17.84 13.14 -14.95
CA GLY A 333 18.21 12.11 -15.91
C GLY A 333 16.98 11.62 -16.67
N SER A 334 17.18 11.08 -17.87
CA SER A 334 16.19 10.17 -18.45
C SER A 334 16.35 8.82 -17.77
N HIS A 335 15.24 8.24 -17.30
CA HIS A 335 15.23 6.83 -16.93
C HIS A 335 14.77 6.02 -18.14
N ASP A 336 15.65 5.86 -19.13
CA ASP A 336 15.44 4.92 -20.24
C ASP A 336 15.74 3.51 -19.71
N GLY A 337 14.77 2.82 -19.09
CA GLY A 337 15.08 1.47 -18.61
C GLY A 337 14.08 0.71 -17.74
N LEU A 338 13.00 1.32 -17.27
CA LEU A 338 11.83 0.54 -16.84
C LEU A 338 10.80 0.64 -17.95
N SER A 339 10.69 -0.41 -18.76
CA SER A 339 9.51 -0.60 -19.61
C SER A 339 8.29 -0.73 -18.70
N PHE A 340 7.69 0.41 -18.34
CA PHE A 340 6.27 0.46 -18.05
C PHE A 340 5.63 0.34 -19.42
N ASP A 341 5.37 -0.91 -19.84
CA ASP A 341 4.60 -1.14 -21.06
C ASP A 341 3.26 -0.43 -20.86
N ASP A 342 3.08 0.65 -21.60
CA ASP A 342 1.94 1.56 -21.60
C ASP A 342 0.69 0.88 -22.20
N SER A 343 0.61 -0.46 -22.11
CA SER A 343 -0.53 -1.26 -22.50
C SER A 343 -1.55 -1.32 -21.36
N CYS A 344 -1.98 -0.14 -20.91
CA CYS A 344 -3.32 0.02 -20.34
C CYS A 344 -4.31 -0.36 -21.45
N LEU A 345 -4.73 -1.64 -21.40
CA LEU A 345 -5.91 -2.21 -22.05
C LEU A 345 -7.14 -1.33 -21.77
N CYS A 346 -7.31 -0.32 -22.60
CA CYS A 346 -8.56 0.39 -22.83
C CYS A 346 -8.84 0.37 -24.35
N ASP A 347 -8.82 -0.81 -24.96
CA ASP A 347 -9.47 -1.02 -26.26
C ASP A 347 -10.87 -1.59 -26.01
N THR A 348 -11.86 -0.71 -26.08
CA THR A 348 -13.26 -1.08 -26.29
C THR A 348 -13.38 -1.89 -27.60
N PRO A 349 -14.14 -3.00 -27.65
CA PRO A 349 -14.34 -3.71 -28.89
C PRO A 349 -15.32 -2.93 -29.77
N SER A 350 -14.81 -2.11 -30.70
CA SER A 350 -15.60 -1.70 -31.86
C SER A 350 -15.37 -2.71 -32.98
N GLY A 351 -16.11 -3.82 -32.90
CA GLY A 351 -16.42 -4.60 -34.08
C GLY A 351 -17.33 -3.79 -35.00
N SER A 352 -16.96 -3.69 -36.26
CA SER A 352 -17.89 -3.38 -37.35
C SER A 352 -17.68 -4.39 -38.46
N VAL A 353 -18.64 -5.30 -38.60
CA VAL A 353 -19.49 -5.33 -39.80
C VAL A 353 -20.87 -4.91 -39.34
#